data_AF-A0AAD9VM68-F1
#
_entry.id   AF-A0AAD9VM68-F1
#
_cell.length_a   1.000
_cell.length_b   1.000
_cell.length_c   1.000
_cell.angle_alpha   90.00
_cell.angle_beta   90.00
_cell.angle_gamma   90.00
#
_symmetry.space_group_name_H-M   'P 1'
#
loop_
_entity.id
_entity.type
_entity.pdbx_description
1 polymer ?
#
loop_
_entity_poly.entity_id
_entity_poly.type
_entity_poly.pdbx_seq_one_letter_code
_entity_poly.pdbx_strand_id
1 'polypeptide(L)'
;MKFAPGENKKPISLLMDENVEELSFPTIYCGKAREFNTHLTLGQIAKSEARMFDRRCAINIPKLMFSHCRLRLSKLISFIQISLRKKCQSRNITVRNVLNETYLDNLIQQNDGFRILQKDRSSAAFWEQKKKDVISMIRQLGCLQYF
;
A
#
# COMPACT_ATOMS: atom_id res chain seq x y z
N MET A 1 18.40 22.86 32.43
CA MET A 1 18.42 21.97 31.24
C MET A 1 17.10 22.12 30.51
N LYS A 2 17.11 22.56 29.23
CA LYS A 2 15.91 22.55 28.39
C LYS A 2 15.92 21.25 27.59
N PHE A 3 15.11 20.29 28.01
CA PHE A 3 14.88 19.05 27.25
C PHE A 3 14.25 19.39 25.90
N ALA A 4 14.67 18.70 24.83
CA ALA A 4 14.06 18.90 23.53
C ALA A 4 12.60 18.37 23.59
N PRO A 5 11.59 19.08 23.03
CA PRO A 5 10.17 18.69 23.14
C PRO A 5 9.82 17.27 22.66
N GLY A 6 10.71 16.64 21.88
CA GLY A 6 10.57 15.31 21.31
C GLY A 6 11.50 14.25 21.88
N GLU A 7 12.23 14.53 22.97
CA GLU A 7 13.14 13.56 23.56
C GLU A 7 12.36 12.31 24.04
N ASN A 8 12.84 11.11 23.65
CA ASN A 8 12.20 9.81 23.88
C ASN A 8 10.86 9.52 23.17
N LYS A 9 10.41 10.39 22.25
CA LYS A 9 9.19 10.13 21.46
C LYS A 9 9.53 9.57 20.08
N LYS A 10 8.88 8.46 19.71
CA LYS A 10 8.94 7.92 18.35
C LYS A 10 7.83 8.56 17.51
N PRO A 11 8.12 9.06 16.29
CA PRO A 11 7.10 9.61 15.42
C PRO A 11 6.09 8.52 15.04
N ILE A 12 4.81 8.88 15.00
CA ILE A 12 3.75 8.01 14.53
C ILE A 12 3.94 7.79 13.03
N SER A 13 3.69 6.58 12.55
CA SER A 13 3.73 6.29 11.12
C SER A 13 2.65 7.07 10.37
N LEU A 14 2.96 7.56 9.18
CA LEU A 14 2.04 8.28 8.28
C LEU A 14 0.71 7.56 8.03
N LEU A 15 0.70 6.24 8.21
CA LEU A 15 -0.46 5.37 7.95
C LEU A 15 -1.29 5.08 9.19
N MET A 16 -0.71 5.31 10.37
CA MET A 16 -1.38 5.15 11.66
C MET A 16 -1.99 6.46 12.15
N ASP A 17 -1.51 7.59 11.65
CA ASP A 17 -2.05 8.90 11.98
C ASP A 17 -3.29 9.21 11.12
N GLU A 18 -4.43 9.32 11.78
CA GLU A 18 -5.73 9.62 11.15
C GLU A 18 -5.78 11.05 10.59
N ASN A 19 -5.15 12.01 11.30
CA ASN A 19 -5.20 13.45 11.00
C ASN A 19 -3.98 13.92 10.20
N VAL A 20 -3.22 12.98 9.64
CA VAL A 20 -1.94 13.27 8.97
C VAL A 20 -2.07 14.25 7.80
N GLU A 21 -3.21 14.24 7.09
CA GLU A 21 -3.42 15.17 5.97
C GLU A 21 -3.73 16.59 6.45
N GLU A 22 -4.54 16.69 7.50
CA GLU A 22 -4.94 17.95 8.12
C GLU A 22 -3.75 18.65 8.75
N LEU A 23 -2.86 17.87 9.37
CA LEU A 23 -1.59 18.35 9.94
C LEU A 23 -0.56 18.70 8.87
N SER A 24 -0.50 17.94 7.76
CA SER A 24 0.47 18.19 6.69
C SER A 24 0.09 19.36 5.78
N PHE A 25 -1.21 19.67 5.67
CA PHE A 25 -1.72 20.70 4.76
C PHE A 25 -2.61 21.73 5.49
N PRO A 26 -2.04 22.52 6.42
CA PRO A 26 -2.80 23.51 7.18
C PRO A 26 -3.40 24.61 6.29
N THR A 27 -2.81 24.88 5.12
CA THR A 27 -3.35 25.84 4.13
C THR A 27 -4.67 25.39 3.52
N ILE A 28 -4.94 24.08 3.50
CA ILE A 28 -6.15 23.49 2.94
C ILE A 28 -7.20 23.30 4.04
N TYR A 29 -6.80 22.73 5.17
CA TYR A 29 -7.71 22.31 6.24
C TYR A 29 -7.81 23.30 7.41
N CYS A 30 -7.05 24.41 7.37
CA CYS A 30 -7.01 25.42 8.42
C CYS A 30 -6.75 24.84 9.82
N GLY A 31 -5.99 23.73 9.90
CA GLY A 31 -5.68 23.05 11.16
C GLY A 31 -6.88 22.38 11.84
N LYS A 32 -8.01 22.20 11.14
CA LYS A 32 -9.20 21.52 11.67
C LYS A 32 -9.25 20.08 11.16
N ALA A 33 -9.49 19.14 12.08
CA ALA A 33 -9.77 17.76 11.73
C ALA A 33 -11.08 17.67 10.95
N ARG A 34 -11.13 16.79 9.94
CA ARG A 34 -12.37 16.52 9.20
C ARG A 34 -13.29 15.66 10.04
N GLU A 35 -14.57 16.03 10.10
CA GLU A 35 -15.60 15.20 10.70
C GLU A 35 -16.39 14.50 9.59
N PHE A 36 -16.52 13.18 9.72
CA PHE A 36 -17.29 12.38 8.78
C PHE A 36 -18.47 11.74 9.52
N ASN A 37 -19.68 11.94 8.98
CA ASN A 37 -20.88 11.28 9.52
C ASN A 37 -20.89 9.76 9.29
N THR A 38 -20.03 9.25 8.39
CA THR A 38 -19.93 7.83 8.05
C THR A 38 -18.48 7.40 7.91
N HIS A 39 -18.23 6.11 8.09
CA HIS A 39 -16.89 5.54 7.94
C HIS A 39 -16.49 5.48 6.46
N LEU A 40 -15.62 6.42 6.03
CA LEU A 40 -15.12 6.50 4.67
C LEU A 40 -13.74 5.88 4.55
N THR A 41 -13.53 5.10 3.48
CA THR A 41 -12.19 4.62 3.13
C THR A 41 -11.32 5.76 2.63
N LEU A 42 -10.01 5.67 2.85
CA LEU A 42 -9.02 6.62 2.30
C LEU A 42 -9.23 6.87 0.80
N GLY A 43 -9.63 5.83 0.06
CA GLY A 43 -9.86 5.92 -1.38
C GLY A 43 -11.12 6.71 -1.74
N GLN A 44 -12.17 6.64 -0.91
CA GLN A 44 -13.37 7.46 -1.07
C GLN A 44 -13.06 8.93 -0.77
N ILE A 45 -12.30 9.21 0.30
CA ILE A 45 -11.88 10.56 0.67
C ILE A 45 -11.05 11.18 -0.46
N ALA A 46 -9.97 10.53 -0.89
CA ALA A 46 -9.11 11.06 -1.96
C ALA A 46 -9.87 11.26 -3.29
N LYS A 47 -10.80 10.36 -3.62
CA LYS A 47 -11.67 10.49 -4.79
C LYS A 47 -12.66 11.65 -4.66
N SER A 48 -13.20 11.87 -3.47
CA SER A 48 -14.06 13.01 -3.18
C SER A 48 -13.28 14.30 -3.40
N GLU A 49 -12.14 14.46 -2.72
CA GLU A 49 -11.29 15.66 -2.80
C GLU A 49 -10.81 16.00 -4.21
N ALA A 50 -10.52 14.99 -5.03
CA ALA A 50 -10.15 15.21 -6.43
C ALA A 50 -11.32 15.73 -7.29
N ARG A 51 -12.58 15.47 -6.88
CA ARG A 51 -13.80 15.81 -7.63
C ARG A 51 -14.63 16.94 -6.99
N MET A 52 -14.23 17.43 -5.82
CA MET A 52 -14.95 18.51 -5.15
C MET A 52 -14.99 19.75 -6.02
N PHE A 53 -16.08 20.52 -5.88
CA PHE A 53 -16.20 21.84 -6.51
C PHE A 53 -15.11 22.79 -5.99
N ASP A 54 -14.83 22.74 -4.68
CA ASP A 54 -13.65 23.39 -4.12
C ASP A 54 -12.38 22.70 -4.65
N ARG A 55 -11.61 23.45 -5.43
CA ARG A 55 -10.42 22.97 -6.12
C ARG A 55 -9.14 23.08 -5.30
N ARG A 56 -9.16 23.63 -4.08
CA ARG A 56 -7.94 23.76 -3.24
C ARG A 56 -7.18 22.45 -3.10
N CYS A 57 -7.89 21.35 -2.85
CA CYS A 57 -7.31 20.00 -2.76
C CYS A 57 -6.82 19.47 -4.11
N ALA A 58 -7.54 19.75 -5.20
CA ALA A 58 -7.27 19.20 -6.53
C ALA A 58 -6.14 19.95 -7.27
N ILE A 59 -6.02 21.27 -7.07
CA ILE A 59 -4.98 22.11 -7.67
C ILE A 59 -3.63 21.88 -6.96
N ASN A 60 -3.66 21.58 -5.66
CA ASN A 60 -2.45 21.36 -4.89
C ASN A 60 -1.81 20.00 -5.24
N ILE A 61 -0.78 20.03 -6.10
CA ILE A 61 -0.05 18.84 -6.55
C ILE A 61 0.57 18.06 -5.37
N PRO A 62 1.26 18.70 -4.40
CA PRO A 62 1.74 18.02 -3.19
C PRO A 62 0.65 17.26 -2.45
N LYS A 63 -0.55 17.86 -2.28
CA LYS A 63 -1.68 17.17 -1.63
C LYS A 63 -2.13 15.96 -2.42
N LEU A 64 -2.30 16.10 -3.73
CA LEU A 64 -2.74 15.01 -4.59
C LEU A 64 -1.76 13.83 -4.56
N MET A 65 -0.47 14.12 -4.65
CA MET A 65 0.60 13.12 -4.56
C MET A 65 0.65 12.48 -3.18
N PHE A 66 0.47 13.25 -2.11
CA PHE A 66 0.39 12.74 -0.76
C PHE A 66 -0.76 11.74 -0.60
N SER A 67 -1.97 12.11 -1.04
CA SER A 67 -3.13 11.21 -1.04
C SER A 67 -2.86 9.92 -1.83
N HIS A 68 -2.20 10.03 -2.99
CA HIS A 68 -1.82 8.88 -3.81
C HIS A 68 -0.83 7.95 -3.10
N CYS A 69 0.26 8.50 -2.53
CA CYS A 69 1.26 7.75 -1.79
C CYS A 69 0.65 7.05 -0.57
N ARG A 70 -0.19 7.77 0.20
CA ARG A 70 -0.89 7.21 1.36
C ARG A 70 -1.80 6.04 0.98
N LEU A 71 -2.54 6.16 -0.13
CA LEU A 71 -3.35 5.06 -0.66
C LEU A 71 -2.53 3.86 -1.10
N ARG A 72 -1.42 4.09 -1.79
CA ARG A 72 -0.52 3.02 -2.27
C ARG A 72 0.07 2.25 -1.09
N LEU A 73 0.58 2.98 -0.08
CA LEU A 73 1.12 2.41 1.14
C LEU A 73 0.07 1.64 1.95
N SER A 74 -1.12 2.21 2.14
CA SER A 74 -2.23 1.54 2.85
C SER A 74 -2.57 0.19 2.19
N LYS A 75 -2.71 0.15 0.86
CA LYS A 75 -2.95 -1.10 0.12
C LYS A 75 -1.81 -2.10 0.27
N LEU A 76 -0.56 -1.63 0.22
CA LEU A 76 0.63 -2.46 0.35
C LEU A 76 0.67 -3.12 1.74
N ILE A 77 0.41 -2.36 2.81
CA ILE A 77 0.32 -2.91 4.17
C ILE A 77 -0.81 -3.93 4.30
N SER A 78 -2.01 -3.62 3.80
CA SER A 78 -3.12 -4.58 3.83
C SER A 78 -2.75 -5.89 3.12
N PHE A 79 -2.03 -5.81 2.00
CA PHE A 79 -1.58 -6.99 1.28
C PHE A 79 -0.49 -7.77 2.03
N ILE A 80 0.48 -7.08 2.65
CA ILE A 80 1.47 -7.70 3.53
C ILE A 80 0.76 -8.45 4.66
N GLN A 81 -0.20 -7.81 5.34
CA GLN A 81 -0.96 -8.42 6.43
C GLN A 81 -1.73 -9.66 5.97
N ILE A 82 -2.38 -9.61 4.80
CA ILE A 82 -3.06 -10.78 4.22
C ILE A 82 -2.06 -11.90 3.93
N SER A 83 -0.91 -11.57 3.34
CA SER A 83 0.12 -12.55 3.00
C SER A 83 0.72 -13.21 4.24
N LEU A 84 1.04 -12.40 5.26
CA LEU A 84 1.51 -12.88 6.57
C LEU A 84 0.47 -13.78 7.23
N ARG A 85 -0.80 -13.37 7.29
CA ARG A 85 -1.86 -14.20 7.88
C ARG A 85 -1.99 -15.56 7.20
N LYS A 86 -1.98 -15.59 5.85
CA LYS A 86 -2.02 -16.84 5.08
C LYS A 86 -0.83 -17.76 5.38
N LYS A 87 0.35 -17.20 5.72
CA LYS A 87 1.55 -17.98 6.02
C LYS A 87 1.59 -18.45 7.48
N CYS A 88 1.34 -17.53 8.42
CA CYS A 88 1.43 -17.80 9.85
C CYS A 88 0.34 -18.76 10.35
N GLN A 89 -0.86 -18.76 9.73
CA GLN A 89 -1.91 -19.71 10.10
C GLN A 89 -1.60 -21.16 9.71
N SER A 90 -0.66 -21.40 8.78
CA SER A 90 -0.50 -22.70 8.14
C SER A 90 0.68 -23.53 8.64
N ARG A 91 1.64 -22.96 9.41
CA ARG A 91 2.90 -23.68 9.71
C ARG A 91 3.42 -23.39 11.12
N ASN A 92 3.48 -24.43 11.96
CA ASN A 92 4.32 -24.46 13.15
C ASN A 92 5.77 -24.70 12.71
N ILE A 93 6.48 -23.62 12.36
CA ILE A 93 7.89 -23.71 11.96
C ILE A 93 8.72 -23.92 13.24
N THR A 94 9.26 -25.12 13.41
CA THR A 94 10.17 -25.47 14.51
C THR A 94 11.62 -25.17 14.14
N VAL A 95 12.46 -24.95 15.15
CA VAL A 95 13.90 -24.67 14.98
C VAL A 95 14.60 -25.78 14.17
N ARG A 96 14.20 -27.05 14.37
CA ARG A 96 14.70 -28.20 13.58
C ARG A 96 14.43 -28.07 12.08
N ASN A 97 13.28 -27.50 11.68
CA ASN A 97 12.97 -27.31 10.27
C ASN A 97 13.83 -26.20 9.66
N VAL A 98 14.18 -25.16 10.43
CA VAL A 98 15.03 -24.05 9.97
C VAL A 98 16.49 -24.51 9.79
N LEU A 99 16.95 -25.45 10.61
CA LEU A 99 18.29 -26.02 10.50
C LEU A 99 18.45 -26.96 9.30
N ASN A 100 17.36 -27.44 8.70
CA ASN A 100 17.41 -28.24 7.48
C ASN A 100 17.56 -27.34 6.25
N GLU A 101 18.72 -27.39 5.60
CA GLU A 101 19.03 -26.58 4.40
C GLU A 101 18.01 -26.77 3.27
N THR A 102 17.58 -28.02 3.03
CA THR A 102 16.57 -28.32 1.99
C THR A 102 15.21 -27.70 2.28
N TYR A 103 14.81 -27.59 3.54
CA TYR A 103 13.57 -26.91 3.92
C TYR A 103 13.71 -25.39 3.79
N LEU A 104 14.87 -24.86 4.16
CA LEU A 104 15.20 -23.44 4.02
C LEU A 104 15.18 -23.00 2.54
N ASP A 105 15.80 -23.77 1.65
CA ASP A 105 15.84 -23.48 0.21
C ASP A 105 14.44 -23.45 -0.41
N ASN A 106 13.60 -24.44 -0.06
CA ASN A 106 12.20 -24.46 -0.49
C ASN A 106 11.39 -23.27 0.06
N LEU A 107 11.74 -22.78 1.26
CA LEU A 107 11.10 -21.60 1.84
C LEU A 107 11.54 -20.32 1.13
N ILE A 108 12.83 -20.19 0.79
CA ILE A 108 13.40 -19.05 0.06
C ILE A 108 12.83 -18.98 -1.37
N GLN A 109 12.74 -20.13 -2.05
CA GLN A 109 12.19 -20.22 -3.40
C GLN A 109 10.71 -19.80 -3.50
N GLN A 110 9.95 -19.79 -2.39
CA GLN A 110 8.53 -19.44 -2.43
C GLN A 110 8.25 -17.96 -2.78
N ASN A 111 9.25 -17.08 -2.93
CA ASN A 111 9.14 -15.73 -3.52
C ASN A 111 7.90 -14.90 -3.09
N ASP A 112 7.41 -15.15 -1.87
CA ASP A 112 6.16 -14.56 -1.37
C ASP A 112 6.30 -13.03 -1.24
N GLY A 113 7.50 -12.56 -0.90
CA GLY A 113 7.85 -11.14 -0.88
C GLY A 113 7.74 -10.47 -2.25
N PHE A 114 8.15 -11.16 -3.31
CA PHE A 114 8.00 -10.68 -4.68
C PHE A 114 6.52 -10.61 -5.08
N ARG A 115 5.71 -11.58 -4.63
CA ARG A 115 4.26 -11.57 -4.87
C ARG A 115 3.54 -10.38 -4.21
N ILE A 116 4.04 -9.89 -3.07
CA ILE A 116 3.51 -8.69 -2.40
C ILE A 116 3.55 -7.46 -3.31
N LEU A 117 4.58 -7.36 -4.13
CA LEU A 117 4.78 -6.23 -5.02
C LEU A 117 3.92 -6.31 -6.30
N GLN A 118 3.21 -7.41 -6.56
CA GLN A 118 2.31 -7.54 -7.71
C GLN A 118 1.15 -6.53 -7.70
N LYS A 119 0.82 -5.93 -6.55
CA LYS A 119 -0.23 -4.90 -6.46
C LYS A 119 0.28 -3.50 -6.80
N ASP A 120 1.58 -3.34 -6.94
CA ASP A 120 2.21 -2.08 -7.24
C ASP A 120 2.52 -1.96 -8.73
N ARG A 121 1.87 -1.02 -9.42
CA ARG A 121 2.01 -0.84 -10.87
C ARG A 121 3.44 -0.48 -11.29
N SER A 122 4.24 0.10 -10.40
CA SER A 122 5.65 0.40 -10.72
C SER A 122 6.59 -0.76 -10.42
N SER A 123 6.10 -1.88 -9.89
CA SER A 123 6.93 -3.04 -9.58
C SER A 123 7.12 -3.94 -10.79
N ALA A 124 8.32 -4.51 -10.93
CA ALA A 124 8.60 -5.58 -11.89
C ALA A 124 7.65 -6.77 -11.72
N ALA A 125 7.24 -7.09 -10.49
CA ALA A 125 6.32 -8.19 -10.21
C ALA A 125 4.93 -8.00 -10.84
N PHE A 126 4.44 -6.76 -10.86
CA PHE A 126 3.17 -6.43 -11.52
C PHE A 126 3.26 -6.63 -13.03
N TRP A 127 4.35 -6.15 -13.64
CA TRP A 127 4.56 -6.29 -15.09
C TRP A 127 4.77 -7.74 -15.52
N GLU A 128 5.48 -8.53 -14.72
CA GLU A 128 5.64 -9.96 -14.98
C GLU A 128 4.28 -10.69 -14.95
N GLN A 129 3.41 -10.37 -13.99
CA GLN A 129 2.06 -10.91 -13.93
C GLN A 129 1.24 -10.49 -15.14
N LYS A 130 1.25 -9.19 -15.50
CA LYS A 130 0.50 -8.69 -16.66
C LYS A 130 0.98 -9.30 -17.97
N LYS A 131 2.29 -9.52 -18.11
CA LYS A 131 2.86 -10.26 -19.25
C LYS A 131 2.30 -11.68 -19.34
N LYS A 132 2.24 -12.41 -18.21
CA LYS A 132 1.66 -13.77 -18.16
C LYS A 132 0.17 -13.75 -18.50
N ASP A 133 -0.59 -12.78 -17.97
CA ASP A 133 -2.01 -12.60 -18.29
C ASP A 133 -2.20 -12.43 -19.81
N VAL A 134 -1.45 -11.53 -20.45
CA VAL A 134 -1.54 -11.29 -21.90
C VAL A 134 -1.19 -12.54 -22.71
N ILE A 135 -0.10 -13.24 -22.38
CA ILE A 135 0.28 -14.48 -23.07
C ILE A 135 -0.81 -15.56 -22.89
N SER A 136 -1.43 -15.64 -21.71
CA SER A 136 -2.53 -16.58 -21.47
C SER A 136 -3.76 -16.23 -22.31
N MET A 137 -4.09 -14.95 -22.46
CA MET A 137 -5.17 -14.49 -23.32
C MET A 137 -4.91 -14.82 -24.79
N ILE A 138 -3.68 -14.62 -25.27
CA ILE A 138 -3.28 -14.97 -26.65
C ILE A 138 -3.45 -16.48 -26.91
N ARG A 139 -3.15 -17.33 -25.92
CA ARG A 139 -3.37 -18.78 -26.04
C ARG A 139 -4.84 -19.16 -26.06
N GLN A 140 -5.69 -18.48 -25.29
CA GLN A 140 -7.11 -18.80 -25.17
C GLN A 140 -7.96 -18.24 -26.31
N LEU A 141 -7.74 -16.98 -26.68
CA LEU A 141 -8.53 -16.26 -27.67
C LEU A 141 -7.91 -16.29 -29.06
N GLY A 142 -6.67 -16.76 -29.18
CA GLY A 142 -5.88 -16.66 -30.41
C GLY A 142 -5.07 -15.37 -30.48
N CYS A 143 -4.29 -15.22 -31.55
CA CYS A 143 -3.56 -13.98 -31.82
C CYS A 143 -4.58 -12.83 -32.00
N LEU A 144 -4.30 -11.66 -31.41
CA LEU A 144 -5.08 -10.45 -31.62
C LEU A 144 -5.06 -10.09 -33.11
N GLN A 145 -6.10 -10.47 -33.85
CA GLN A 145 -6.35 -10.01 -35.21
C GLN A 145 -7.00 -8.63 -35.14
N TYR A 146 -6.18 -7.62 -34.88
CA TYR A 146 -6.53 -6.22 -35.19
C TYR A 146 -5.40 -5.60 -36.00
N PHE A 147 -5.55 -5.69 -37.32
CA PHE A 147 -5.09 -4.76 -38.34
C PHE A 147 -6.22 -4.59 -39.35
#